data_AF-A0A7W3N1J8-F1
#
_entry.id   AF-A0A7W3N1J8-F1
#
_cell.length_a   1.000
_cell.length_b   1.000
_cell.length_c   1.000
_cell.angle_alpha   90.00
_cell.angle_beta   90.00
_cell.angle_gamma   90.00
#
_symmetry.space_group_name_H-M   'P 1'
#
loop_
_entity.id
_entity.type
_entity.pdbx_description
1 polymer ?
#
loop_
_entity_poly.entity_id
_entity_poly.type
_entity_poly.pdbx_seq_one_letter_code
_entity_poly.pdbx_strand_id
1 'polypeptide(L)'
;MPVKPVNGYDVLDKVAALPISTWRYQWEPEHVRHLGPMAQDWHAAFGLGDTDTTIPLVDAHGVALVAIQALHRRVTDLEQQLAALTGASSSSRP
;
A
#
# COMPACT_ATOMS: atom_id res chain seq x y z
N MET A 1 -26.10 3.24 4.18
CA MET A 1 -25.08 2.27 3.76
C MET A 1 -24.30 1.85 5.01
N PRO A 2 -24.27 0.56 5.39
CA PRO A 2 -23.44 0.12 6.51
C PRO A 2 -21.95 0.23 6.15
N VAL A 3 -21.14 0.81 7.04
CA VAL A 3 -19.68 0.87 6.88
C VAL A 3 -19.07 -0.35 7.57
N LYS A 4 -18.14 -1.04 6.91
CA LYS A 4 -17.35 -2.12 7.50
C LYS A 4 -15.92 -1.63 7.73
N PRO A 5 -15.33 -1.83 8.92
CA PRO A 5 -13.93 -1.51 9.14
C PRO A 5 -13.05 -2.41 8.28
N VAL A 6 -11.90 -1.86 7.85
CA VAL A 6 -10.87 -2.58 7.08
C VAL A 6 -9.62 -2.70 7.95
N ASN A 7 -8.94 -3.84 7.90
CA ASN A 7 -7.63 -3.99 8.50
C ASN A 7 -6.58 -3.31 7.60
N GLY A 8 -6.06 -2.16 8.05
CA GLY A 8 -5.08 -1.40 7.27
C GLY A 8 -3.75 -2.11 7.07
N TYR A 9 -3.34 -3.01 7.97
CA TYR A 9 -2.09 -3.76 7.82
C TYR A 9 -2.19 -4.80 6.69
N ASP A 10 -3.34 -5.49 6.57
CA ASP A 10 -3.57 -6.41 5.44
C ASP A 10 -3.56 -5.67 4.09
N VAL A 11 -4.13 -4.46 4.06
CA VAL A 11 -4.08 -3.60 2.86
C VAL A 11 -2.65 -3.18 2.55
N LEU A 12 -1.88 -2.76 3.56
CA LEU A 12 -0.47 -2.40 3.39
C LEU A 12 0.35 -3.58 2.87
N ASP A 13 0.16 -4.78 3.39
CA ASP A 13 0.88 -5.98 2.96
C ASP A 13 0.56 -6.33 1.50
N LYS A 14 -0.71 -6.21 1.10
CA LYS A 14 -1.12 -6.37 -0.31
C LYS A 14 -0.49 -5.31 -1.22
N VAL A 15 -0.46 -4.04 -0.80
CA VAL A 15 0.20 -2.96 -1.54
C VAL A 15 1.70 -3.22 -1.68
N ALA A 16 2.36 -3.67 -0.61
CA ALA A 16 3.79 -3.97 -0.62
C ALA A 16 4.16 -5.16 -1.52
N ALA A 17 3.26 -6.14 -1.67
CA ALA A 17 3.44 -7.28 -2.56
C ALA A 17 3.04 -7.00 -4.02
N LEU A 18 2.37 -5.88 -4.29
CA LEU A 18 1.82 -5.60 -5.61
C LEU A 18 2.92 -5.26 -6.62
N PRO A 19 2.99 -5.95 -7.78
CA PRO A 19 3.96 -5.60 -8.81
C PRO A 19 3.72 -4.20 -9.34
N ILE A 20 4.75 -3.35 -9.29
CA ILE A 20 4.73 -2.01 -9.88
C ILE A 20 5.65 -2.00 -11.09
N SER A 21 5.15 -1.51 -12.22
CA SER A 21 5.92 -1.42 -13.46
C SER A 21 5.57 -0.13 -14.19
N THR A 22 6.43 0.23 -15.16
CA THR A 22 6.02 1.20 -16.17
C THR A 22 5.38 0.47 -17.33
N TRP A 23 4.27 0.99 -17.81
CA TRP A 23 3.51 0.37 -18.89
C TRP A 23 2.85 1.45 -19.76
N ARG A 24 2.26 1.03 -20.87
CA ARG A 24 1.43 1.86 -21.75
C ARG A 24 0.32 1.01 -22.32
N TYR A 25 -0.80 1.62 -22.69
CA TYR A 25 -1.76 0.93 -23.53
C TYR A 25 -1.19 0.74 -24.94
N GLN A 26 -1.67 -0.31 -25.62
CA GLN A 26 -1.20 -0.63 -26.98
C GLN A 26 -1.47 0.51 -27.97
N TRP A 27 -2.58 1.23 -27.79
CA TRP A 27 -3.03 2.35 -28.62
C TRP A 27 -2.38 3.69 -28.26
N GLU A 28 -1.62 3.78 -27.18
CA GLU A 28 -0.94 5.01 -26.80
C GLU A 28 0.36 5.22 -27.59
N PRO A 29 0.75 6.50 -27.84
CA PRO A 29 2.04 6.82 -28.42
C PRO A 29 3.21 6.18 -27.67
N GLU A 30 4.30 5.84 -28.39
CA GLU A 30 5.44 5.11 -27.82
C GLU A 30 6.14 5.81 -26.64
N HIS A 31 5.99 7.12 -26.50
CA HIS A 31 6.60 7.91 -25.43
C HIS A 31 5.76 7.95 -24.14
N VAL A 32 4.48 7.54 -24.17
CA VAL A 32 3.62 7.56 -22.99
C VAL A 32 4.03 6.44 -22.05
N ARG A 33 4.16 6.75 -20.75
CA ARG A 33 4.38 5.76 -19.70
C ARG A 33 3.49 6.07 -18.51
N HIS A 34 2.71 5.07 -18.12
CA HIS A 34 2.04 5.01 -16.82
C HIS A 34 2.94 4.31 -15.83
N LEU A 35 2.80 4.65 -14.56
CA LEU A 35 3.46 3.99 -13.44
C LEU A 35 2.39 3.44 -12.52
N GLY A 36 2.41 2.13 -12.29
CA GLY A 36 1.46 1.49 -11.40
C GLY A 36 1.37 -0.01 -11.62
N PRO A 37 0.46 -0.67 -10.89
CA PRO A 37 0.18 -2.07 -11.12
C PRO A 37 -0.61 -2.28 -12.41
N MET A 38 -0.53 -3.51 -12.94
CA MET A 38 -1.49 -3.96 -13.93
C MET A 38 -2.86 -4.16 -13.28
N ALA A 39 -3.94 -3.91 -14.02
CA ALA A 39 -5.31 -3.97 -13.50
C ALA A 39 -5.71 -5.38 -13.03
N GLN A 40 -5.19 -6.43 -13.67
CA GLN A 40 -5.47 -7.81 -13.30
C GLN A 40 -4.84 -8.17 -11.94
N ASP A 41 -3.59 -7.78 -11.72
CA ASP A 41 -2.90 -7.99 -10.43
C ASP A 41 -3.59 -7.20 -9.32
N TRP A 42 -4.02 -5.97 -9.61
CA TRP A 42 -4.83 -5.16 -8.72
C TRP A 42 -6.13 -5.86 -8.35
N HIS A 43 -6.88 -6.35 -9.33
CA HIS A 43 -8.16 -7.02 -9.11
C HIS A 43 -7.97 -8.32 -8.31
N ALA A 44 -6.94 -9.11 -8.61
CA ALA A 44 -6.58 -10.30 -7.85
C ALA A 44 -6.24 -9.99 -6.38
N ALA A 45 -5.55 -8.87 -6.11
CA ALA A 45 -5.16 -8.48 -4.76
C ALA A 45 -6.34 -7.94 -3.94
N PHE A 46 -7.19 -7.09 -4.52
CA PHE A 46 -8.18 -6.31 -3.77
C PHE A 46 -9.63 -6.76 -3.99
N GLY A 47 -9.94 -7.40 -5.12
CA GLY A 47 -11.33 -7.70 -5.51
C GLY A 47 -12.19 -6.45 -5.69
N LEU A 48 -11.56 -5.30 -5.98
CA LEU A 48 -12.22 -4.02 -6.22
C LEU A 48 -12.36 -3.74 -7.72
N GLY A 49 -13.35 -2.95 -8.08
CA GLY A 49 -13.76 -2.67 -9.45
C GLY A 49 -14.67 -3.74 -10.07
N ASP A 50 -15.45 -3.31 -11.06
CA ASP A 50 -16.41 -4.19 -11.77
C ASP A 50 -15.72 -5.11 -12.80
N THR A 51 -14.46 -4.83 -13.16
CA THR A 51 -13.67 -5.56 -14.15
C THR A 51 -12.21 -5.66 -13.74
N ASP A 52 -11.46 -6.58 -14.33
CA ASP A 52 -10.01 -6.78 -14.14
C ASP A 52 -9.14 -5.99 -15.14
N THR A 53 -9.75 -5.12 -15.95
CA THR A 53 -9.06 -4.34 -17.00
C THR A 53 -8.89 -2.87 -16.64
N THR A 54 -9.49 -2.43 -15.53
CA THR A 54 -9.45 -1.04 -15.06
C THR A 54 -9.21 -1.01 -13.57
N ILE A 55 -8.63 0.11 -13.11
CA ILE A 55 -8.49 0.41 -11.68
C ILE A 55 -9.34 1.65 -11.42
N PRO A 56 -10.45 1.54 -10.69
CA PRO A 56 -11.25 2.71 -10.34
C PRO A 56 -10.41 3.68 -9.52
N LEU A 57 -10.32 4.94 -9.98
CA LEU A 57 -9.48 5.95 -9.33
C LEU A 57 -9.86 6.18 -7.86
N VAL A 58 -11.16 6.08 -7.53
CA VAL A 58 -11.66 6.18 -6.16
C VAL A 58 -11.11 5.07 -5.26
N ASP A 59 -11.04 3.85 -5.76
CA ASP A 59 -10.54 2.68 -5.02
C ASP A 59 -9.01 2.75 -4.88
N ALA A 60 -8.31 3.16 -5.95
CA ALA A 60 -6.87 3.40 -5.90
C ALA A 60 -6.49 4.41 -4.81
N HIS A 61 -7.19 5.54 -4.73
CA HIS A 61 -6.98 6.53 -3.68
C HIS A 61 -7.33 6.00 -2.29
N GLY A 62 -8.43 5.25 -2.16
CA GLY A 62 -8.81 4.64 -0.89
C GLY A 62 -7.74 3.69 -0.34
N VAL A 63 -7.25 2.78 -1.19
CA VAL A 63 -6.16 1.86 -0.84
C VAL A 63 -4.89 2.61 -0.46
N ALA A 64 -4.52 3.66 -1.21
CA ALA A 64 -3.35 4.46 -0.90
C ALA A 64 -3.46 5.13 0.48
N LEU A 65 -4.62 5.74 0.79
CA LEU A 65 -4.84 6.37 2.11
C LEU A 65 -4.77 5.37 3.26
N VAL A 66 -5.38 4.20 3.10
CA VAL A 66 -5.35 3.13 4.12
C VAL A 66 -3.91 2.63 4.33
N ALA A 67 -3.17 2.41 3.24
CA ALA A 67 -1.78 1.95 3.30
C ALA A 67 -0.88 3.01 3.98
N ILE A 68 -1.03 4.30 3.66
CA ILE A 68 -0.29 5.39 4.30
C ILE A 68 -0.56 5.42 5.81
N GLN A 69 -1.82 5.31 6.23
CA GLN A 69 -2.17 5.29 7.65
C GLN A 69 -1.58 4.08 8.38
N ALA A 70 -1.62 2.89 7.76
CA ALA A 70 -1.03 1.68 8.32
C ALA A 70 0.49 1.76 8.40
N LEU A 71 1.13 2.29 7.36
CA LEU A 71 2.58 2.48 7.32
C LEU A 71 3.02 3.48 8.40
N HIS A 72 2.31 4.60 8.55
CA HIS A 72 2.59 5.57 9.62
C HIS A 72 2.56 4.91 11.00
N ARG A 73 1.52 4.13 11.32
CA ARG A 73 1.46 3.40 12.60
C ARG A 73 2.64 2.44 12.76
N ARG A 74 2.96 1.64 11.73
CA ARG A 74 4.11 0.72 11.77
C ARG A 74 5.42 1.45 12.03
N VAL A 75 5.65 2.60 11.39
CA VAL A 75 6.85 3.43 11.60
C VAL A 75 6.90 3.95 13.03
N THR A 76 5.81 4.54 13.53
CA THR A 76 5.74 5.04 14.91
C THR A 76 5.99 3.94 15.94
N ASP A 77 5.41 2.76 15.75
CA ASP A 77 5.59 1.63 16.67
C ASP A 77 7.05 1.15 16.66
N LEU A 78 7.70 1.13 15.50
CA LEU A 78 9.12 0.77 15.37
C LEU A 78 10.04 1.83 16.01
N GLU A 79 9.75 3.12 15.82
CA GLU A 79 10.48 4.22 16.46
C GLU A 79 10.40 4.15 17.99
N GLN A 80 9.23 3.84 18.54
CA GLN A 80 9.03 3.64 19.98
C GLN A 80 9.83 2.44 20.51
N GLN A 81 9.82 1.32 19.78
CA GLN A 81 10.62 0.14 20.15
C GLN A 81 12.12 0.42 20.13
N LEU A 82 12.61 1.13 19.11
CA LEU A 82 14.01 1.55 19.04
C LEU A 82 14.39 2.49 20.19
N ALA A 83 13.54 3.45 20.54
CA ALA A 83 13.75 4.34 21.68
C ALA A 83 13.81 3.56 23.00
N ALA A 84 12.94 2.57 23.20
CA ALA A 84 12.95 1.72 24.38
C ALA A 84 14.22 0.86 24.48
N LEU A 85 14.65 0.24 23.39
CA LEU A 85 15.85 -0.62 23.35
C LEU A 85 17.14 0.19 23.60
N THR A 86 17.25 1.38 23.00
CA THR A 86 18.41 2.26 23.17
C THR A 86 18.45 2.89 24.57
N GLY A 87 17.29 3.27 25.13
CA GLY A 87 17.15 3.74 26.51
C GLY A 87 17.50 2.67 27.55
N ALA A 88 17.04 1.44 27.36
CA ALA A 88 17.37 0.33 28.25
C ALA A 88 18.85 -0.08 28.19
N SER A 89 19.44 -0.06 26.99
CA SER A 89 20.86 -0.43 26.81
C SER A 89 21.82 0.60 27.46
N SER A 90 21.48 1.89 27.43
CA SER A 90 22.28 2.94 28.07
C SER A 90 22.20 2.92 29.61
N SER A 91 21.13 2.37 30.17
CA SER A 91 20.96 2.20 31.62
C SER A 91 21.62 0.93 32.18
N SER A 92 22.17 0.07 31.31
CA SER A 92 22.78 -1.23 31.67
C SER A 92 24.31 -1.25 31.70
N ARG A 93 24.98 -0.11 31.46
CA ARG A 93 26.44 -0.03 31.42
C ARG A 93 26.99 0.38 32.80
N PRO A 94 27.83 -0.44 33.47
CA PRO A 94 28.46 -0.11 34.74
C PRO A 94 29.54 0.98 34.59
#